data_AF-A0A8R1DI28-F1
#
_entry.id   AF-A0A8R1DI28-F1
#
_cell.length_a   1.000
_cell.length_b   1.000
_cell.length_c   1.000
_cell.angle_alpha   90.00
_cell.angle_beta   90.00
_cell.angle_gamma   90.00
#
_symmetry.space_group_name_H-M   'P 1'
#
loop_
_entity.id
_entity.type
_entity.pdbx_description
1 polymer ?
#
loop_
_entity_poly.entity_id
_entity_poly.type
_entity_poly.pdbx_seq_one_letter_code
_entity_poly.pdbx_strand_id
1 'polypeptide(L)'
;MTNTNSIGLLFDIYHSHTQKPEQTSTFTQKQAVFVVLQRGERKNTLNYLFPSGGYRTYVASTYIGFNFVGFAINSWVLYVVAPLLFAPAIKVPKSILFYIFALCVGDLMTMIAMLLLIIELVFGTWQFSSMVCTSYLVFDSMNKFMAPMIVFLISRTCYSTVCLDKTSGEKAATLKYAVIQFCIALACVMVLLWPVFAYSQVFTFYMNPNATSQEVTVMRKCGFFPPPQIEFWFNLIACITSYAVPLFGIIYWYVSVPFFLKRRALTTLVAS
;
A
#
# COMPACT_ATOMS: atom_id res chain seq x y z
N MET A 1 39.11 -20.36 -8.12
CA MET A 1 39.33 -18.90 -8.15
C MET A 1 38.29 -18.29 -9.07
N THR A 2 37.69 -17.18 -8.59
CA THR A 2 36.81 -16.21 -9.28
C THR A 2 35.51 -16.76 -9.92
N ASN A 3 34.30 -16.28 -9.65
CA ASN A 3 33.86 -14.97 -9.19
C ASN A 3 32.48 -15.09 -8.50
N THR A 4 32.45 -14.89 -7.18
CA THR A 4 31.27 -14.96 -6.31
C THR A 4 30.61 -13.58 -6.22
N ASN A 5 30.06 -13.04 -7.31
CA ASN A 5 29.61 -11.63 -7.32
C ASN A 5 28.24 -11.35 -7.96
N SER A 6 27.39 -12.35 -8.21
CA SER A 6 26.07 -12.10 -8.85
C SER A 6 24.88 -11.96 -7.90
N ILE A 7 25.08 -12.01 -6.58
CA ILE A 7 24.00 -11.81 -5.59
C ILE A 7 24.19 -10.49 -4.82
N GLY A 8 25.42 -9.96 -4.73
CA GLY A 8 25.72 -8.64 -4.16
C GLY A 8 25.19 -7.48 -5.02
N LEU A 9 25.23 -7.61 -6.35
CA LEU A 9 24.81 -6.53 -7.27
C LEU A 9 23.30 -6.25 -7.30
N LEU A 10 22.46 -7.18 -6.84
CA LEU A 10 21.01 -6.93 -6.66
C LEU A 10 20.68 -6.34 -5.28
N PHE A 11 21.60 -6.46 -4.31
CA PHE A 11 21.50 -5.81 -3.01
C PHE A 11 22.06 -4.37 -3.03
N ASP A 12 23.07 -4.09 -3.86
CA ASP A 12 23.66 -2.74 -3.97
C ASP A 12 22.76 -1.73 -4.67
N ILE A 13 21.86 -2.17 -5.57
CA ILE A 13 20.86 -1.26 -6.16
C ILE A 13 19.78 -0.87 -5.13
N TYR A 14 19.55 -1.70 -4.11
CA TYR A 14 18.64 -1.37 -3.00
C TYR A 14 19.32 -0.54 -1.89
N HIS A 15 20.65 -0.42 -1.93
CA HIS A 15 21.46 0.23 -0.89
C HIS A 15 21.70 1.75 -1.13
N SER A 16 21.07 2.36 -2.14
CA SER A 16 21.20 3.83 -2.38
C SER A 16 20.00 4.68 -1.98
N HIS A 17 19.01 4.13 -1.25
CA HIS A 17 17.93 4.93 -0.67
C HIS A 17 17.56 4.46 0.75
N THR A 18 18.51 4.55 1.68
CA THR A 18 18.21 4.69 3.10
C THR A 18 18.21 6.17 3.48
N GLN A 19 17.05 6.81 3.29
CA GLN A 19 16.67 7.96 4.11
C GLN A 19 15.30 7.67 4.74
N LYS A 20 15.35 7.42 6.04
CA LYS A 20 14.24 7.23 6.99
C LYS A 20 13.76 8.64 7.45
N PRO A 21 12.54 8.89 7.96
CA PRO A 21 11.32 8.06 8.08
C PRO A 21 10.05 8.72 7.49
N GLU A 22 9.19 8.05 6.72
CA GLU A 22 7.77 8.49 6.63
C GLU A 22 6.83 7.43 6.05
N GLN A 23 6.56 6.38 6.82
CA GLN A 23 5.45 5.45 6.54
C GLN A 23 4.65 5.14 7.81
N THR A 24 4.54 6.15 8.68
CA THR A 24 3.61 6.20 9.83
C THR A 24 2.42 7.11 9.52
N SER A 25 2.24 7.49 8.26
CA SER A 25 1.51 8.71 7.90
C SER A 25 0.61 8.55 6.68
N THR A 26 -0.07 7.42 6.47
CA THR A 26 -1.10 7.36 5.40
C THR A 26 -2.46 6.96 5.92
N PHE A 27 -2.54 6.13 6.96
CA PHE A 27 -3.81 5.87 7.64
C PHE A 27 -4.02 6.85 8.79
N THR A 28 -3.02 7.06 9.64
CA THR A 28 -3.06 8.10 10.68
C THR A 28 -3.01 9.51 10.08
N GLN A 29 -2.43 9.74 8.89
CA GLN A 29 -2.48 11.07 8.25
C GLN A 29 -3.75 11.26 7.41
N LYS A 30 -4.34 10.23 6.76
CA LYS A 30 -5.68 10.38 6.14
C LYS A 30 -6.79 10.45 7.19
N GLN A 31 -6.74 9.68 8.28
CA GLN A 31 -7.65 9.83 9.41
C GLN A 31 -7.33 11.07 10.25
N ALA A 32 -6.07 11.49 10.46
CA ALA A 32 -5.80 12.78 11.10
C ALA A 32 -6.17 13.95 10.19
N VAL A 33 -6.01 13.88 8.87
CA VAL A 33 -6.49 14.94 7.96
C VAL A 33 -8.01 14.93 7.87
N PHE A 34 -8.68 13.77 7.87
CA PHE A 34 -10.14 13.68 7.86
C PHE A 34 -10.77 14.04 9.22
N VAL A 35 -10.12 13.69 10.33
CA VAL A 35 -10.49 14.08 11.71
C VAL A 35 -10.08 15.52 12.01
N VAL A 36 -9.00 16.06 11.42
CA VAL A 36 -8.66 17.50 11.48
C VAL A 36 -9.60 18.31 10.57
N LEU A 37 -10.09 17.75 9.46
CA LEU A 37 -11.16 18.36 8.65
C LEU A 37 -12.50 18.32 9.41
N GLN A 38 -12.85 17.21 10.07
CA GLN A 38 -14.07 17.09 10.90
C GLN A 38 -14.00 17.88 12.22
N ARG A 39 -12.82 18.00 12.85
CA ARG A 39 -12.60 18.82 14.06
C ARG A 39 -12.37 20.30 13.72
N GLY A 40 -11.95 20.60 12.49
CA GLY A 40 -11.92 21.93 11.90
C GLY A 40 -13.32 22.50 11.65
N GLU A 41 -14.31 21.65 11.36
CA GLU A 41 -15.72 22.07 11.25
C GLU A 41 -16.38 22.40 12.61
N ARG A 42 -15.83 21.95 13.74
CA ARG A 42 -16.29 22.47 15.05
C ARG A 42 -15.73 23.85 15.39
N LYS A 43 -14.76 24.34 14.61
CA LYS A 43 -14.25 25.72 14.63
C LYS A 43 -14.90 26.59 13.54
N ASN A 44 -16.13 26.27 13.14
CA ASN A 44 -16.90 26.99 12.11
C ASN A 44 -17.23 28.46 12.43
N THR A 45 -16.76 29.00 13.55
CA THR A 45 -16.79 30.44 13.84
C THR A 45 -15.47 31.16 13.50
N LEU A 46 -14.37 30.44 13.20
CA LEU A 46 -13.01 31.02 13.03
C LEU A 46 -12.41 30.81 11.62
N ASN A 47 -13.22 30.45 10.62
CA ASN A 47 -12.75 30.17 9.24
C ASN A 47 -13.21 31.20 8.21
N TYR A 48 -13.69 32.37 8.63
CA TYR A 48 -13.78 33.54 7.75
C TYR A 48 -12.41 34.20 7.49
N LEU A 49 -11.31 33.68 8.07
CA LEU A 49 -9.99 34.35 8.09
C LEU A 49 -8.86 33.64 7.31
N PHE A 50 -9.11 32.52 6.62
CA PHE A 50 -8.10 31.87 5.77
C PHE A 50 -8.56 31.83 4.31
N PRO A 51 -7.80 32.41 3.35
CA PRO A 51 -8.18 32.43 1.94
C PRO A 51 -8.07 31.01 1.37
N SER A 52 -9.23 30.36 1.28
CA SER A 52 -9.47 28.93 1.08
C SER A 52 -9.21 28.41 -0.34
N GLY A 53 -8.33 29.07 -1.11
CA GLY A 53 -7.86 28.60 -2.42
C GLY A 53 -6.52 27.84 -2.39
N GLY A 54 -5.64 28.13 -1.42
CA GLY A 54 -4.25 27.65 -1.44
C GLY A 54 -4.07 26.20 -0.96
N TYR A 55 -4.66 25.83 0.18
CA TYR A 55 -4.42 24.52 0.81
C TYR A 55 -4.93 23.34 -0.03
N ARG A 56 -6.13 23.46 -0.59
CA ARG A 56 -6.73 22.41 -1.44
C ARG A 56 -5.90 22.19 -2.70
N THR A 57 -5.46 23.27 -3.33
CA THR A 57 -4.64 23.25 -4.54
C THR A 57 -3.25 22.66 -4.27
N TYR A 58 -2.65 22.98 -3.11
CA TYR A 58 -1.40 22.38 -2.67
C TYR A 58 -1.55 20.86 -2.50
N VAL A 59 -2.55 20.41 -1.75
CA VAL A 59 -2.80 18.98 -1.52
C VAL A 59 -3.05 18.24 -2.84
N ALA A 60 -3.87 18.81 -3.73
CA ALA A 60 -4.12 18.24 -5.06
C ALA A 60 -2.85 18.12 -5.90
N SER A 61 -2.01 19.16 -5.91
CA SER A 61 -0.74 19.17 -6.66
C SER A 61 0.22 18.08 -6.15
N THR A 62 0.29 17.88 -4.84
CA THR A 62 1.10 16.82 -4.22
C THR A 62 0.62 15.44 -4.64
N TYR A 63 -0.70 15.19 -4.61
CA TYR A 63 -1.26 13.91 -5.08
C TYR A 63 -0.99 13.67 -6.57
N ILE A 64 -1.07 14.71 -7.42
CA ILE A 64 -0.76 14.61 -8.85
C ILE A 64 0.71 14.23 -9.06
N GLY A 65 1.64 14.91 -8.38
CA GLY A 65 3.07 14.63 -8.48
C GLY A 65 3.43 13.20 -8.08
N PHE A 66 2.95 12.75 -6.91
CA PHE A 66 3.20 11.38 -6.45
C PHE A 66 2.54 10.32 -7.34
N ASN A 67 1.32 10.57 -7.85
CA ASN A 67 0.69 9.64 -8.79
C ASN A 67 1.50 9.49 -10.06
N PHE A 68 1.97 10.60 -10.65
CA PHE A 68 2.76 10.57 -11.88
C PHE A 68 4.06 9.78 -11.69
N VAL A 69 4.82 10.08 -10.63
CA VAL A 69 6.05 9.35 -10.29
C VAL A 69 5.77 7.88 -10.01
N GLY A 70 4.70 7.60 -9.26
CA GLY A 70 4.25 6.24 -8.94
C GLY A 70 3.90 5.43 -10.19
N PHE A 71 3.19 6.01 -11.16
CA PHE A 71 2.88 5.36 -12.43
C PHE A 71 4.15 5.04 -13.23
N ALA A 72 5.08 5.99 -13.34
CA ALA A 72 6.32 5.80 -14.09
C ALA A 72 7.18 4.67 -13.50
N ILE A 73 7.42 4.71 -12.19
CA ILE A 73 8.26 3.71 -11.50
C ILE A 73 7.60 2.33 -11.51
N ASN A 74 6.31 2.23 -11.16
CA ASN A 74 5.64 0.92 -11.14
C ASN A 74 5.51 0.30 -12.52
N SER A 75 5.25 1.10 -13.55
CA SER A 75 5.22 0.60 -14.95
C SER A 75 6.60 0.15 -15.41
N TRP A 76 7.66 0.86 -15.05
CA TRP A 76 9.04 0.46 -15.33
C TRP A 76 9.39 -0.87 -14.66
N VAL A 77 9.10 -1.01 -13.36
CA VAL A 77 9.35 -2.28 -12.64
C VAL A 77 8.55 -3.42 -13.26
N LEU A 78 7.28 -3.20 -13.60
CA LEU A 78 6.44 -4.18 -14.28
C LEU A 78 7.04 -4.61 -15.63
N TYR A 79 7.52 -3.65 -16.41
CA TYR A 79 8.16 -3.91 -17.71
C TYR A 79 9.43 -4.76 -17.58
N VAL A 80 10.24 -4.54 -16.54
CA VAL A 80 11.44 -5.36 -16.28
C VAL A 80 11.04 -6.73 -15.74
N VAL A 81 10.10 -6.79 -14.81
CA VAL A 81 9.76 -8.00 -14.05
C VAL A 81 8.94 -9.00 -14.87
N ALA A 82 8.01 -8.53 -15.70
CA ALA A 82 7.13 -9.38 -16.51
C ALA A 82 7.88 -10.39 -17.39
N PRO A 83 8.88 -10.02 -18.22
CA PRO A 83 9.61 -10.98 -19.05
C PRO A 83 10.42 -11.98 -18.23
N LEU A 84 10.94 -11.57 -17.06
CA LEU A 84 11.62 -12.49 -16.14
C LEU A 84 10.64 -13.51 -15.53
N LEU A 85 9.32 -13.30 -15.52
CA LEU A 85 8.42 -14.35 -15.02
C LEU A 85 8.31 -15.53 -16.00
N PHE A 86 8.43 -15.25 -17.30
CA PHE A 86 8.23 -16.20 -18.38
C PHE A 86 9.52 -16.85 -18.89
N ALA A 87 10.70 -16.32 -18.52
CA ALA A 87 11.96 -16.90 -18.95
C ALA A 87 12.23 -18.29 -18.30
N PRO A 88 12.74 -19.28 -19.08
CA PRO A 88 12.84 -20.67 -18.64
C PRO A 88 13.98 -20.95 -17.65
N ALA A 89 15.06 -20.16 -17.64
CA ALA A 89 16.22 -20.38 -16.77
C ALA A 89 16.69 -19.06 -16.13
N ILE A 90 16.43 -18.88 -14.83
CA ILE A 90 16.77 -17.66 -14.09
C ILE A 90 17.30 -18.07 -12.72
N LYS A 91 18.35 -17.40 -12.27
CA LYS A 91 18.95 -17.60 -10.95
C LYS A 91 18.04 -17.16 -9.79
N VAL A 92 16.94 -16.45 -10.06
CA VAL A 92 16.05 -15.88 -9.03
C VAL A 92 14.78 -16.73 -8.88
N PRO A 93 14.30 -16.99 -7.64
CA PRO A 93 13.04 -17.70 -7.40
C PRO A 93 11.84 -17.02 -8.09
N LYS A 94 11.10 -17.78 -8.90
CA LYS A 94 9.92 -17.29 -9.62
C LYS A 94 8.79 -16.80 -8.68
N SER A 95 8.72 -17.33 -7.46
CA SER A 95 7.78 -16.90 -6.43
C SER A 95 7.99 -15.45 -5.97
N ILE A 96 9.24 -15.05 -5.71
CA ILE A 96 9.58 -13.68 -5.31
C ILE A 96 9.23 -12.71 -6.43
N LEU A 97 9.55 -13.10 -7.66
CA LEU A 97 9.28 -12.31 -8.84
C LEU A 97 7.77 -12.07 -9.05
N PHE A 98 6.95 -13.10 -8.80
CA PHE A 98 5.49 -13.00 -8.81
C PHE A 98 4.96 -12.03 -7.74
N TYR A 99 5.52 -12.06 -6.52
CA TYR A 99 5.12 -11.13 -5.46
C TYR A 99 5.41 -9.67 -5.83
N ILE A 100 6.58 -9.40 -6.43
CA ILE A 100 6.92 -8.05 -6.93
C ILE A 100 5.94 -7.63 -8.03
N PHE A 101 5.65 -8.51 -8.98
CA PHE A 101 4.67 -8.24 -10.03
C PHE A 101 3.29 -7.89 -9.44
N ALA A 102 2.80 -8.69 -8.48
CA ALA A 102 1.52 -8.46 -7.83
C ALA A 102 1.49 -7.14 -7.04
N LEU A 103 2.59 -6.76 -6.39
CA LEU A 103 2.74 -5.48 -5.70
C LEU A 103 2.62 -4.30 -6.68
N CYS A 104 3.36 -4.34 -7.79
CA CYS A 104 3.30 -3.28 -8.81
C CYS A 104 1.91 -3.17 -9.46
N VAL A 105 1.23 -4.29 -9.73
CA VAL A 105 -0.15 -4.27 -10.23
C VAL A 105 -1.10 -3.65 -9.20
N GLY A 106 -0.97 -4.01 -7.92
CA GLY A 106 -1.75 -3.41 -6.83
C GLY A 106 -1.53 -1.90 -6.72
N ASP A 107 -0.27 -1.46 -6.75
CA ASP A 107 0.08 -0.05 -6.71
C ASP A 107 -0.49 0.71 -7.91
N LEU A 108 -0.36 0.19 -9.14
CA LEU A 108 -0.95 0.81 -10.34
C LEU A 108 -2.47 0.93 -10.23
N MET A 109 -3.16 -0.13 -9.77
CA MET A 109 -4.61 -0.08 -9.54
C MET A 109 -4.99 1.04 -8.56
N THR A 110 -4.19 1.26 -7.53
CA THR A 110 -4.46 2.30 -6.54
C THR A 110 -4.13 3.69 -7.03
N MET A 111 -3.10 3.84 -7.86
CA MET A 111 -2.81 5.11 -8.51
C MET A 111 -3.96 5.50 -9.46
N ILE A 112 -4.52 4.53 -10.20
CA ILE A 112 -5.74 4.75 -11.01
C ILE A 112 -6.91 5.18 -10.11
N ALA A 113 -7.11 4.52 -8.97
CA ALA A 113 -8.17 4.88 -8.02
C ALA A 113 -7.97 6.30 -7.43
N MET A 114 -6.73 6.70 -7.15
CA MET A 114 -6.39 8.03 -6.62
C MET A 114 -6.66 9.16 -7.63
N LEU A 115 -6.69 8.88 -8.93
CA LEU A 115 -7.11 9.87 -9.94
C LEU A 115 -8.55 10.35 -9.69
N LEU A 116 -9.44 9.47 -9.23
CA LEU A 116 -10.83 9.82 -8.88
C LEU A 116 -10.87 10.82 -7.72
N LEU A 117 -9.99 10.63 -6.72
CA LEU A 117 -9.82 11.56 -5.61
C LEU A 117 -9.23 12.90 -6.07
N ILE A 118 -8.24 12.90 -6.97
CA ILE A 118 -7.67 14.13 -7.53
C ILE A 118 -8.75 14.96 -8.24
N ILE A 119 -9.59 14.31 -9.06
CA ILE A 119 -10.73 14.96 -9.73
C ILE A 119 -11.66 15.58 -8.68
N GLU A 120 -12.01 14.87 -7.62
CA GLU A 120 -12.83 15.40 -6.52
C GLU A 120 -12.19 16.63 -5.84
N LEU A 121 -10.88 16.61 -5.62
CA LEU A 121 -10.15 17.71 -4.99
C LEU A 121 -10.18 18.97 -5.87
N VAL A 122 -9.93 18.80 -7.17
CA VAL A 122 -9.91 19.88 -8.18
C VAL A 122 -11.31 20.48 -8.36
N PHE A 123 -12.34 19.65 -8.52
CA PHE A 123 -13.69 20.14 -8.82
C PHE A 123 -14.48 20.63 -7.62
N GLY A 124 -14.01 20.41 -6.38
CA GLY A 124 -14.81 20.79 -5.22
C GLY A 124 -15.54 19.61 -4.59
N THR A 125 -16.04 18.70 -5.43
CA THR A 125 -17.12 17.78 -5.09
C THR A 125 -17.02 16.45 -5.87
N TRP A 126 -17.59 15.40 -5.30
CA TRP A 126 -17.70 14.07 -5.90
C TRP A 126 -18.80 14.03 -6.97
N GLN A 127 -18.38 13.88 -8.22
CA GLN A 127 -19.27 13.83 -9.39
C GLN A 127 -19.68 12.41 -9.79
N PHE A 128 -19.03 11.39 -9.24
CA PHE A 128 -19.24 10.00 -9.65
C PHE A 128 -20.36 9.31 -8.86
N SER A 129 -20.74 8.11 -9.31
CA SER A 129 -21.77 7.31 -8.65
C SER A 129 -21.29 6.74 -7.31
N SER A 130 -22.24 6.23 -6.52
CA SER A 130 -21.94 5.50 -5.28
C SER A 130 -21.07 4.25 -5.53
N MET A 131 -21.29 3.55 -6.65
CA MET A 131 -20.50 2.37 -7.01
C MET A 131 -19.03 2.71 -7.22
N VAL A 132 -18.74 3.84 -7.88
CA VAL A 132 -17.37 4.32 -8.07
C VAL A 132 -16.73 4.67 -6.73
N CYS A 133 -17.50 5.28 -5.81
CA CYS A 133 -17.03 5.59 -4.45
C CYS A 133 -16.65 4.32 -3.69
N THR A 134 -17.51 3.30 -3.69
CA THR A 134 -17.21 2.00 -3.07
C THR A 134 -15.96 1.37 -3.68
N SER A 135 -15.87 1.32 -5.02
CA SER A 135 -14.70 0.74 -5.69
C SER A 135 -13.40 1.46 -5.36
N TYR A 136 -13.42 2.80 -5.32
CA TYR A 136 -12.29 3.62 -4.93
C TYR A 136 -11.85 3.32 -3.49
N LEU A 137 -12.79 3.30 -2.54
CA LEU A 137 -12.51 3.01 -1.12
C LEU A 137 -11.96 1.60 -0.93
N VAL A 138 -12.46 0.63 -1.68
CA VAL A 138 -11.97 -0.75 -1.67
C VAL A 138 -10.54 -0.80 -2.21
N PHE A 139 -10.26 -0.23 -3.39
CA PHE A 139 -8.90 -0.24 -3.94
C PHE A 139 -7.89 0.50 -3.04
N ASP A 140 -8.23 1.68 -2.52
CA ASP A 140 -7.38 2.42 -1.57
C ASP A 140 -7.11 1.62 -0.28
N SER A 141 -8.10 0.87 0.19
CA SER A 141 -7.96 0.03 1.38
C SER A 141 -7.18 -1.25 1.09
N MET A 142 -7.39 -1.87 -0.07
CA MET A 142 -6.67 -3.09 -0.49
C MET A 142 -5.16 -2.87 -0.46
N ASN A 143 -4.65 -1.75 -0.96
CA ASN A 143 -3.18 -1.56 -0.98
C ASN A 143 -2.56 -1.51 0.41
N LYS A 144 -3.27 -0.92 1.38
CA LYS A 144 -2.79 -0.79 2.76
C LYS A 144 -2.61 -2.14 3.44
N PHE A 145 -3.40 -3.15 3.04
CA PHE A 145 -3.26 -4.52 3.53
C PHE A 145 -2.36 -5.37 2.64
N MET A 146 -2.50 -5.23 1.33
CA MET A 146 -1.80 -6.06 0.36
C MET A 146 -0.30 -5.76 0.33
N ALA A 147 0.12 -4.50 0.32
CA ALA A 147 1.54 -4.15 0.27
C ALA A 147 2.36 -4.76 1.43
N PRO A 148 2.00 -4.55 2.72
CA PRO A 148 2.78 -5.14 3.81
C PRO A 148 2.66 -6.67 3.88
N MET A 149 1.52 -7.25 3.48
CA MET A 149 1.38 -8.71 3.37
C MET A 149 2.29 -9.31 2.29
N ILE A 150 2.38 -8.67 1.13
CA ILE A 150 3.28 -9.10 0.05
C ILE A 150 4.73 -9.01 0.51
N VAL A 151 5.13 -7.91 1.16
CA VAL A 151 6.49 -7.75 1.70
C VAL A 151 6.80 -8.83 2.75
N PHE A 152 5.85 -9.13 3.64
CA PHE A 152 5.97 -10.22 4.61
C PHE A 152 6.16 -11.59 3.91
N LEU A 153 5.39 -11.88 2.85
CA LEU A 153 5.53 -13.11 2.06
C LEU A 153 6.89 -13.18 1.34
N ILE A 154 7.39 -12.06 0.83
CA ILE A 154 8.75 -11.97 0.26
C ILE A 154 9.79 -12.29 1.34
N SER A 155 9.74 -11.66 2.51
CA SER A 155 10.68 -11.92 3.61
C SER A 155 10.69 -13.39 4.04
N ARG A 156 9.51 -14.01 4.19
CA ARG A 156 9.39 -15.44 4.51
C ARG A 156 9.96 -16.33 3.40
N THR A 157 9.69 -15.99 2.14
CA THR A 157 10.17 -16.77 0.98
C THR A 157 11.70 -16.67 0.87
N CYS A 158 12.27 -15.49 1.06
CA CYS A 158 13.72 -15.29 1.13
C CYS A 158 14.36 -16.10 2.26
N TYR A 159 13.76 -16.10 3.46
CA TYR A 159 14.24 -16.93 4.56
C TYR A 159 14.16 -18.42 4.23
N SER A 160 13.04 -18.89 3.68
CA SER A 160 12.86 -20.31 3.33
C SER A 160 13.79 -20.78 2.22
N THR A 161 14.17 -19.90 1.30
CA THR A 161 15.07 -20.25 0.19
C THR A 161 16.54 -20.23 0.60
N VAL A 162 16.92 -19.36 1.54
CA VAL A 162 18.31 -19.22 2.02
C VAL A 162 18.62 -20.11 3.21
N CYS A 163 17.71 -20.23 4.18
CA CYS A 163 17.99 -20.85 5.48
C CYS A 163 17.54 -22.31 5.59
N LEU A 164 16.49 -22.73 4.88
CA LEU A 164 15.98 -24.10 4.93
C LEU A 164 16.64 -25.02 3.90
N ASP A 165 16.38 -26.33 4.02
CA ASP A 165 16.90 -27.36 3.13
C ASP A 165 16.51 -27.13 1.67
N LYS A 166 17.37 -27.58 0.75
CA LYS A 166 17.21 -27.40 -0.70
C LYS A 166 15.84 -27.84 -1.22
N THR A 167 15.28 -28.93 -0.70
CA THR A 167 13.95 -29.45 -1.07
C THR A 167 12.81 -28.56 -0.61
N SER A 168 12.94 -27.93 0.57
CA SER A 168 11.96 -26.98 1.11
C SER A 168 12.06 -25.63 0.40
N GLY A 169 13.29 -25.19 0.10
CA GLY A 169 13.56 -24.00 -0.69
C GLY A 169 13.02 -24.08 -2.12
N GLU A 170 13.18 -25.21 -2.82
CA GLU A 170 12.64 -25.42 -4.16
C GLU A 170 11.10 -25.39 -4.19
N LYS A 171 10.45 -25.97 -3.17
CA LYS A 171 8.98 -25.88 -3.02
C LYS A 171 8.53 -24.44 -2.80
N ALA A 172 9.20 -23.69 -1.92
CA ALA A 172 8.89 -22.27 -1.66
C ALA A 172 9.23 -21.34 -2.85
N ALA A 173 10.19 -21.73 -3.70
CA ALA A 173 10.55 -21.00 -4.92
C ALA A 173 9.54 -21.19 -6.08
N THR A 174 8.60 -22.13 -5.94
CA THR A 174 7.66 -22.51 -6.99
C THR A 174 6.53 -21.50 -7.13
N LEU A 175 6.28 -21.06 -8.38
CA LEU A 175 5.21 -20.10 -8.71
C LEU A 175 3.82 -20.57 -8.24
N LYS A 176 3.49 -21.85 -8.42
CA LYS A 176 2.17 -22.41 -8.02
C LYS A 176 1.87 -22.18 -6.54
N TYR A 177 2.86 -22.39 -5.68
CA TYR A 177 2.69 -22.21 -4.24
C TYR A 177 2.52 -20.72 -3.89
N ALA A 178 3.29 -19.84 -4.52
CA ALA A 178 3.19 -18.40 -4.32
C ALA A 178 1.83 -17.84 -4.75
N VAL A 179 1.30 -18.28 -5.91
CA VAL A 179 -0.03 -17.89 -6.39
C VAL A 179 -1.11 -18.34 -5.39
N ILE A 180 -1.06 -19.58 -4.91
CA ILE A 180 -2.03 -20.08 -3.93
C ILE A 180 -1.96 -19.28 -2.63
N GLN A 181 -0.76 -19.02 -2.11
CA GLN A 181 -0.59 -18.22 -0.90
C GLN A 181 -1.13 -16.79 -1.08
N PHE A 182 -0.84 -16.16 -2.21
CA PHE A 182 -1.34 -14.83 -2.54
C PHE A 182 -2.87 -14.82 -2.64
N CYS A 183 -3.48 -15.80 -3.31
CA CYS A 183 -4.94 -15.90 -3.43
C CYS A 183 -5.62 -16.08 -2.08
N ILE A 184 -5.05 -16.91 -1.19
CA ILE A 184 -5.56 -17.08 0.18
C ILE A 184 -5.46 -15.77 0.96
N ALA A 185 -4.29 -15.11 0.91
CA ALA A 185 -4.08 -13.82 1.57
C ALA A 185 -5.06 -12.75 1.05
N LEU A 186 -5.25 -12.69 -0.27
CA LEU A 186 -6.20 -11.78 -0.91
C LEU A 186 -7.62 -12.06 -0.46
N ALA A 187 -8.06 -13.32 -0.40
CA ALA A 187 -9.38 -13.69 0.10
C ALA A 187 -9.58 -13.26 1.56
N CYS A 188 -8.57 -13.47 2.42
CA CYS A 188 -8.61 -12.98 3.80
C CYS A 188 -8.74 -11.45 3.87
N VAL A 189 -8.00 -10.71 3.03
CA VAL A 189 -8.11 -9.24 2.95
C VAL A 189 -9.50 -8.82 2.48
N MET A 190 -10.09 -9.49 1.50
CA MET A 190 -11.44 -9.16 1.03
C MET A 190 -12.51 -9.38 2.12
N VAL A 191 -12.37 -10.42 2.96
CA VAL A 191 -13.23 -10.63 4.13
C VAL A 191 -13.04 -9.52 5.16
N LEU A 192 -11.79 -9.11 5.43
CA LEU A 192 -11.50 -7.99 6.35
C LEU A 192 -12.06 -6.66 5.83
N LEU A 193 -12.10 -6.47 4.51
CA LEU A 193 -12.65 -5.28 3.86
C LEU A 193 -14.17 -5.29 3.74
N TRP A 194 -14.86 -6.35 4.20
CA TRP A 194 -16.32 -6.43 4.18
C TRP A 194 -17.04 -5.18 4.75
N PRO A 195 -16.61 -4.59 5.89
CA PRO A 195 -17.24 -3.38 6.40
C PRO A 195 -17.16 -2.20 5.41
N VAL A 196 -16.07 -2.10 4.63
CA VAL A 196 -15.91 -1.04 3.62
C VAL A 196 -16.98 -1.14 2.54
N PHE A 197 -17.33 -2.36 2.12
CA PHE A 197 -18.44 -2.57 1.20
C PHE A 197 -19.78 -2.16 1.82
N ALA A 198 -20.02 -2.52 3.08
CA ALA A 198 -21.28 -2.27 3.77
C ALA A 198 -21.54 -0.80 4.14
N TYR A 199 -20.48 -0.04 4.49
CA TYR A 199 -20.60 1.32 5.03
C TYR A 199 -19.94 2.40 4.15
N SER A 200 -19.67 2.10 2.87
CA SER A 200 -19.29 3.11 1.89
C SER A 200 -20.50 3.97 1.51
N GLN A 201 -20.38 5.29 1.64
CA GLN A 201 -21.47 6.22 1.36
C GLN A 201 -20.96 7.50 0.68
N VAL A 202 -21.84 8.13 -0.10
CA VAL A 202 -21.63 9.45 -0.66
C VAL A 202 -22.46 10.45 0.14
N PHE A 203 -21.79 11.35 0.86
CA PHE A 203 -22.42 12.36 1.69
C PHE A 203 -22.68 13.63 0.90
N THR A 204 -23.80 14.31 1.18
CA THR A 204 -24.12 15.63 0.63
C THR A 204 -24.12 16.66 1.76
N PHE A 205 -23.18 17.59 1.74
CA PHE A 205 -23.15 18.73 2.65
C PHE A 205 -23.90 19.89 1.99
N TYR A 206 -24.91 20.40 2.70
CA TYR A 206 -25.64 21.61 2.30
C TYR A 206 -25.01 22.80 2.99
N MET A 207 -24.18 23.57 2.28
CA MET A 207 -23.67 24.84 2.82
C MET A 207 -24.63 25.98 2.48
N ASN A 208 -25.25 26.50 3.54
CA ASN A 208 -26.02 27.74 3.71
C ASN A 208 -26.91 28.22 2.52
N PRO A 209 -28.24 28.08 2.59
CA PRO A 209 -29.14 28.74 1.66
C PRO A 209 -29.13 30.26 1.94
N ASN A 210 -28.51 31.05 1.07
CA ASN A 210 -28.61 32.50 1.16
C ASN A 210 -30.07 32.90 0.89
N ALA A 211 -30.75 33.49 1.88
CA ALA A 211 -32.18 33.84 1.83
C ALA A 211 -32.51 34.86 0.72
N THR A 212 -31.51 35.48 0.11
CA THR A 212 -31.67 36.52 -0.92
C THR A 212 -31.44 36.01 -2.35
N SER A 213 -30.75 34.86 -2.55
CA SER A 213 -30.41 34.35 -3.91
C SER A 213 -30.85 32.91 -4.19
N GLN A 214 -31.43 32.18 -3.23
CA GLN A 214 -31.91 30.79 -3.38
C GLN A 214 -30.87 29.78 -3.93
N GLU A 215 -29.58 30.12 -3.98
CA GLU A 215 -28.55 29.17 -4.41
C GLU A 215 -28.07 28.32 -3.22
N VAL A 216 -28.31 27.01 -3.30
CA VAL A 216 -27.82 26.03 -2.34
C VAL A 216 -26.58 25.38 -2.93
N THR A 217 -25.40 25.70 -2.40
CA THR A 217 -24.19 24.99 -2.78
C THR A 217 -24.18 23.59 -2.14
N VAL A 218 -24.50 22.58 -2.94
CA VAL A 218 -24.47 21.17 -2.53
C VAL A 218 -23.09 20.60 -2.81
N MET A 219 -22.38 20.16 -1.77
CA MET A 219 -21.09 19.48 -1.92
C MET A 219 -21.21 18.00 -1.60
N ARG A 220 -21.04 17.15 -2.61
CA ARG A 220 -20.95 15.70 -2.45
C ARG A 220 -19.52 15.25 -2.12
N LYS A 221 -19.36 14.27 -1.23
CA LYS A 221 -18.07 13.68 -0.81
C LYS A 221 -18.19 12.17 -0.67
N CYS A 222 -17.19 11.42 -1.13
CA CYS A 222 -17.11 9.98 -0.93
C CYS A 222 -16.40 9.66 0.40
N GLY A 223 -16.98 8.79 1.24
CA GLY A 223 -16.39 8.45 2.53
C GLY A 223 -16.87 7.12 3.11
N PHE A 224 -16.16 6.68 4.14
CA PHE A 224 -16.49 5.49 4.93
C PHE A 224 -16.96 5.95 6.31
N PHE A 225 -18.22 5.66 6.67
CA PHE A 225 -18.82 6.09 7.93
C PHE A 225 -19.53 4.94 8.65
N PRO A 226 -18.77 4.02 9.27
CA PRO A 226 -19.34 2.98 10.09
C PRO A 226 -19.80 3.51 11.47
N PRO A 227 -20.67 2.78 12.18
CA PRO A 227 -20.92 3.01 13.61
C PRO A 227 -19.61 2.96 14.43
N PRO A 228 -19.50 3.74 15.53
CA PRO A 228 -18.24 3.92 16.26
C PRO A 228 -17.65 2.62 16.83
N GLN A 229 -18.50 1.65 17.19
CA GLN A 229 -18.04 0.34 17.64
C GLN A 229 -17.34 -0.42 16.52
N ILE A 230 -17.92 -0.44 15.31
CA ILE A 230 -17.37 -1.16 14.15
C ILE A 230 -16.10 -0.46 13.65
N GLU A 231 -16.08 0.88 13.68
CA GLU A 231 -14.90 1.66 13.32
C GLU A 231 -13.68 1.29 14.16
N PHE A 232 -13.86 1.22 15.47
CA PHE A 232 -12.78 0.88 16.40
C PHE A 232 -12.20 -0.50 16.12
N TRP A 233 -13.04 -1.53 16.00
CA TRP A 233 -12.59 -2.89 15.73
C TRP A 233 -11.93 -3.02 14.36
N PHE A 234 -12.48 -2.37 13.34
CA PHE A 234 -11.89 -2.35 12.01
C PHE A 234 -10.50 -1.73 12.04
N ASN A 235 -10.34 -0.55 12.65
CA ASN A 235 -9.04 0.13 12.75
C ASN A 235 -8.02 -0.67 13.58
N LEU A 236 -8.46 -1.33 14.67
CA LEU A 236 -7.60 -2.16 15.51
C LEU A 236 -7.08 -3.38 14.76
N ILE A 237 -7.99 -4.17 14.15
CA ILE A 237 -7.64 -5.35 13.37
C ILE A 237 -6.77 -4.95 12.18
N ALA A 238 -7.13 -3.84 11.53
CA ALA A 238 -6.36 -3.30 10.43
C ALA A 238 -4.93 -2.98 10.86
N CYS A 239 -4.75 -2.29 11.98
CA CYS A 239 -3.44 -1.94 12.53
C CYS A 239 -2.59 -3.19 12.82
N ILE A 240 -3.18 -4.20 13.48
CA ILE A 240 -2.47 -5.44 13.82
C ILE A 240 -2.04 -6.20 12.55
N THR A 241 -2.96 -6.36 11.60
CA THR A 241 -2.75 -7.19 10.40
C THR A 241 -1.88 -6.52 9.33
N SER A 242 -2.00 -5.20 9.14
CA SER A 242 -1.23 -4.46 8.11
C SER A 242 0.08 -3.87 8.63
N TYR A 243 0.18 -3.58 9.93
CA TYR A 243 1.40 -2.96 10.48
C TYR A 243 2.12 -3.87 11.46
N ALA A 244 1.49 -4.28 12.57
CA ALA A 244 2.21 -4.98 13.63
C ALA A 244 2.78 -6.34 13.16
N VAL A 245 1.94 -7.22 12.61
CA VAL A 245 2.36 -8.56 12.16
C VAL A 245 3.40 -8.48 11.04
N PRO A 246 3.20 -7.69 9.96
CA PRO A 246 4.21 -7.53 8.92
C PRO A 246 5.52 -6.95 9.45
N LEU A 247 5.47 -5.94 10.32
CA LEU A 247 6.66 -5.30 10.87
C LEU A 247 7.49 -6.26 11.73
N PHE A 248 6.86 -6.96 12.68
CA PHE A 248 7.58 -7.94 13.50
C PHE A 248 8.11 -9.11 12.68
N GLY A 249 7.35 -9.58 11.69
CA GLY A 249 7.78 -10.62 10.78
C GLY A 249 9.00 -10.20 9.96
N ILE A 250 8.93 -9.04 9.31
CA ILE A 250 10.04 -8.50 8.50
C ILE A 250 11.29 -8.37 9.37
N ILE A 251 11.20 -7.78 10.57
CA ILE A 251 12.35 -7.65 11.48
C ILE A 251 12.95 -9.03 11.81
N TYR A 252 12.10 -10.01 12.17
CA TYR A 252 12.56 -11.35 12.53
C TYR A 252 13.32 -12.04 11.40
N TRP A 253 12.77 -12.08 10.18
CA TRP A 253 13.43 -12.74 9.05
C TRP A 253 14.61 -11.93 8.52
N TYR A 254 14.51 -10.60 8.50
CA TYR A 254 15.56 -9.73 8.01
C TYR A 254 16.84 -9.80 8.87
N VAL A 255 16.71 -9.94 10.19
CA VAL A 255 17.88 -10.14 11.07
C VAL A 255 18.43 -11.57 10.96
N SER A 256 17.58 -12.56 10.73
CA SER A 256 17.98 -13.97 10.65
C SER A 256 18.82 -14.28 9.40
N VAL A 257 18.48 -13.71 8.24
CA VAL A 257 19.19 -13.97 6.97
C VAL A 257 20.70 -13.64 7.04
N PRO A 258 21.14 -12.41 7.40
CA PRO A 258 22.57 -12.08 7.47
C PRO A 258 23.30 -12.85 8.56
N PHE A 259 22.64 -13.20 9.67
CA PHE A 259 23.23 -14.03 10.72
C PHE A 259 23.57 -15.43 10.21
N PHE A 260 22.66 -16.06 9.46
CA PHE A 260 22.89 -17.36 8.83
C PHE A 260 23.95 -17.30 7.73
N LEU A 261 23.95 -16.25 6.90
CA LEU A 261 24.97 -16.06 5.87
C LEU A 261 26.36 -15.86 6.49
N LYS A 262 26.47 -15.06 7.55
CA LYS A 262 27.72 -14.87 8.30
C LYS A 262 28.21 -16.19 8.90
N ARG A 263 27.31 -16.99 9.49
CA ARG A 263 27.66 -18.29 10.08
C ARG A 263 28.21 -19.25 9.01
N ARG A 264 27.55 -19.38 7.86
CA ARG A 264 28.02 -20.25 6.76
C ARG A 264 29.35 -19.79 6.17
N ALA A 265 29.55 -18.48 6.01
CA ALA A 265 30.81 -17.93 5.51
C ALA A 265 31.98 -18.27 6.45
N LEU A 266 31.80 -18.12 7.76
CA LEU A 266 32.81 -18.49 8.75
C LEU A 266 33.11 -19.99 8.78
N THR A 267 32.08 -20.86 8.68
CA THR A 267 32.31 -22.31 8.63
C THR A 267 33.06 -22.73 7.36
N THR A 268 32.82 -22.05 6.23
CA THR A 268 33.52 -22.33 4.96
C THR A 268 34.99 -21.89 5.03
N LEU A 269 35.29 -20.76 5.68
CA LEU A 269 36.65 -20.27 5.88
C LEU A 269 37.47 -21.10 6.87
N VAL A 270 36.83 -21.76 7.84
CA VAL A 270 37.50 -22.65 8.81
C VAL A 270 37.74 -24.06 8.22
N ALA A 271 37.01 -24.43 7.16
CA ALA A 271 37.15 -25.73 6.49
C ALA A 271 38.14 -25.72 5.30
N SER A 272 38.73 -24.57 4.98
CA SER A 272 39.77 -24.39 3.95
C SER A 272 41.15 -24.26 4.56
#